data_AF-A0A7V3I7A7-F1
#
_entry.id   AF-A0A7V3I7A7-F1
#
_cell.length_a   1.000
_cell.length_b   1.000
_cell.length_c   1.000
_cell.angle_alpha   90.00
_cell.angle_beta   90.00
_cell.angle_gamma   90.00
#
_symmetry.space_group_name_H-M   'P 1'
#
loop_
_entity.id
_entity.type
_entity.pdbx_description
1 polymer ?
#
loop_
_entity_poly.entity_id
_entity_poly.type
_entity_poly.pdbx_seq_one_letter_code
_entity_poly.pdbx_strand_id
1 'polypeptide(L)' 'MTGEIREIAERIKELREIAGVTVESLAEQLGVSAETYRQYESGGCDIPVSVLYEIAGR' A
#
# COMPACT_ATOMS: atom_id res chain seq x y z
N MET A 1 18.60 3.87 -6.42
CA MET A 1 17.48 3.56 -7.32
C MET A 1 16.21 3.77 -6.51
N THR A 2 15.58 4.94 -6.63
CA THR A 2 14.38 5.34 -5.87
C THR A 2 13.08 5.20 -6.69
N GLY A 3 13.20 4.78 -7.95
CA GLY A 3 12.04 4.55 -8.85
C GLY A 3 11.22 3.33 -8.46
N GLU A 4 11.89 2.26 -8.02
CA GLU A 4 11.23 0.97 -7.76
C GLU A 4 10.17 1.04 -6.65
N ILE A 5 10.44 1.77 -5.55
CA ILE A 5 9.48 1.94 -4.45
C ILE A 5 8.25 2.72 -4.91
N ARG A 6 8.43 3.73 -5.75
CA ARG A 6 7.34 4.57 -6.25
C ARG A 6 6.47 3.82 -7.25
N GLU A 7 7.05 3.01 -8.12
CA GLU A 7 6.29 2.12 -9.01
C GLU A 7 5.49 1.07 -8.23
N ILE A 8 6.05 0.51 -7.15
CA ILE A 8 5.34 -0.41 -6.28
C ILE A 8 4.16 0.30 -5.58
N ALA A 9 4.40 1.51 -5.07
CA ALA A 9 3.37 2.33 -4.42
C ALA A 9 2.19 2.63 -5.36
N GLU A 10 2.48 3.03 -6.59
CA GLU A 10 1.45 3.28 -7.61
C GLU A 10 0.65 2.01 -7.93
N ARG A 11 1.32 0.86 -8.09
CA ARG A 11 0.63 -0.41 -8.35
C ARG A 11 -0.28 -0.85 -7.20
N ILE A 12 0.16 -0.67 -5.95
CA ILE A 12 -0.67 -0.97 -4.77
C ILE A 12 -1.94 -0.12 -4.80
N LYS A 13 -1.78 1.18 -5.07
CA LYS A 13 -2.91 2.10 -5.16
C LYS A 13 -3.88 1.70 -6.27
N GLU A 14 -3.36 1.40 -7.47
CA GLU A 14 -4.18 0.94 -8.58
C GLU A 14 -4.95 -0.35 -8.23
N LEU A 15 -4.30 -1.34 -7.64
CA LEU A 15 -4.95 -2.59 -7.21
C LEU A 15 -6.05 -2.33 -6.19
N ARG A 16 -5.80 -1.45 -5.22
CA ARG A 16 -6.80 -1.05 -4.22
C ARG A 16 -8.00 -0.36 -4.88
N GLU A 17 -7.77 0.54 -5.83
CA GLU A 17 -8.82 1.25 -6.57
C GLU A 17 -9.63 0.29 -7.46
N ILE A 18 -8.99 -0.65 -8.15
CA ILE A 18 -9.63 -1.71 -8.94
C ILE A 18 -10.50 -2.61 -8.06
N ALA A 19 -10.03 -2.94 -6.85
CA ALA A 19 -10.77 -3.73 -5.87
C ALA A 19 -11.90 -2.94 -5.19
N GLY A 20 -11.99 -1.62 -5.40
CA GLY A 20 -12.99 -0.77 -4.75
C GLY A 20 -12.78 -0.64 -3.23
N VAL A 21 -11.55 -0.88 -2.75
CA VAL A 21 -11.25 -0.84 -1.32
C VAL A 21 -10.79 0.56 -0.90
N THR A 22 -11.26 1.03 0.26
CA THR A 22 -10.83 2.32 0.80
C THR A 22 -9.48 2.17 1.50
N VAL A 23 -8.72 3.27 1.56
CA VAL A 23 -7.47 3.35 2.34
C VAL A 23 -7.71 2.94 3.79
N GLU A 24 -8.83 3.37 4.39
CA GLU A 24 -9.16 3.06 5.78
C GLU A 24 -9.38 1.56 6.00
N SER A 25 -10.10 0.91 5.09
CA SER A 25 -10.38 -0.53 5.16
C SER A 25 -9.09 -1.35 5.03
N LEU A 26 -8.21 -1.00 4.07
CA LEU A 26 -6.94 -1.70 3.91
C LEU A 26 -6.00 -1.43 5.09
N ALA A 27 -5.95 -0.20 5.59
CA ALA A 27 -5.15 0.15 6.77
C ALA A 27 -5.60 -0.63 8.01
N GLU A 28 -6.91 -0.77 8.23
CA GLU A 28 -7.49 -1.57 9.30
C GLU A 28 -7.12 -3.07 9.17
N GLN A 29 -7.23 -3.63 7.95
CA GLN A 29 -6.82 -5.02 7.68
C GLN A 29 -5.34 -5.26 7.95
N LEU A 30 -4.49 -4.29 7.58
CA LEU A 30 -3.05 -4.33 7.79
C LEU A 30 -2.63 -4.00 9.24
N GLY A 31 -3.56 -3.57 10.10
CA GLY A 31 -3.28 -3.15 11.47
C GLY A 31 -2.44 -1.87 11.56
N VAL A 32 -2.49 -1.00 10.54
CA VAL A 32 -1.76 0.27 10.49
C VAL A 32 -2.73 1.45 10.48
N SER A 33 -2.23 2.65 10.75
CA SER A 33 -3.04 3.86 10.59
C SER A 33 -3.26 4.20 9.12
N ALA A 34 -4.42 4.76 8.78
CA ALA A 34 -4.72 5.21 7.42
C ALA A 34 -3.69 6.21 6.88
N GLU A 35 -3.10 7.04 7.75
CA GLU A 35 -2.01 7.95 7.38
C GLU A 35 -0.75 7.20 6.94
N THR A 36 -0.32 6.20 7.72
CA THR A 36 0.81 5.33 7.40
C THR A 36 0.59 4.62 6.06
N TYR A 37 -0.62 4.09 5.84
CA TYR A 37 -0.96 3.46 4.57
C TYR A 37 -0.91 4.44 3.38
N ARG A 38 -1.36 5.69 3.56
CA ARG A 38 -1.20 6.73 2.52
C ARG A 38 0.27 7.02 2.20
N GLN A 39 1.16 6.93 3.18
CA GLN A 39 2.60 7.12 2.92
C GLN A 39 3.17 6.00 2.05
N TYR A 40 2.71 4.76 2.25
CA TYR A 40 3.07 3.63 1.39
C TYR A 40 2.64 3.90 -0.06
N GLU A 41 1.38 4.29 -0.28
CA GLU A 41 0.87 4.61 -1.63
C GLU A 41 1.46 5.88 -2.24
N SER A 42 2.05 6.77 -1.44
CA SER A 42 2.72 7.98 -1.92
C SER A 42 4.12 7.69 -2.48
N GLY A 43 4.70 6.51 -2.24
CA GLY A 43 6.07 6.18 -2.64
C GLY A 43 7.14 7.02 -1.93
N GLY A 44 6.77 7.72 -0.85
CA GLY A 44 7.64 8.60 -0.07
C GLY A 44 8.29 7.91 1.14
N CYS A 45 7.86 6.69 1.46
CA CYS A 45 8.47 5.87 2.49
C CYS A 45 8.66 4.43 1.99
N ASP A 46 9.55 3.71 2.65
CA ASP A 46 9.72 2.28 2.43
C ASP A 46 8.43 1.52 2.77
N ILE A 47 8.11 0.50 1.98
CA ILE A 47 6.94 -0.35 2.17
C ILE A 47 7.42 -1.67 2.74
N PRO A 48 7.00 -2.06 3.96
CA PRO A 48 7.39 -3.34 4.54
C PRO A 48 6.96 -4.50 3.64
N VAL A 49 7.83 -5.49 3.48
CA VAL A 49 7.51 -6.70 2.70
C VAL A 49 6.28 -7.43 3.26
N SER A 50 6.05 -7.37 4.57
CA SER A 50 4.84 -7.91 5.20
C SER A 50 3.56 -7.26 4.67
N VAL A 51 3.56 -5.94 4.45
CA VAL A 51 2.42 -5.21 3.87
C VAL A 51 2.18 -5.65 2.44
N LEU A 52 3.25 -5.77 1.63
CA LEU A 52 3.14 -6.27 0.26
C LEU A 52 2.52 -7.69 0.21
N TYR A 53 2.93 -8.57 1.13
CA TYR A 53 2.41 -9.93 1.23
C TYR A 53 0.92 -9.96 1.57
N GLU A 54 0.49 -9.13 2.52
CA GLU A 54 -0.92 -9.03 2.92
C GLU A 54 -1.79 -8.50 1.76
N ILE A 55 -1.32 -7.47 1.05
CA ILE A 55 -2.03 -6.89 -0.10
C ILE A 55 -2.09 -7.87 -1.28
N ALA A 56 -1.03 -8.67 -1.49
CA ALA A 56 -1.01 -9.70 -2.52
C ALA A 56 -2.01 -10.84 -2.27
N GLY A 57 -2.53 -10.99 -1.04
CA GLY A 57 -3.55 -11.98 -0.72
C GLY A 57 -3.04 -13.41 -0.51
N ARG A 58 -1.72 -13.58 -0.33
CA ARG A 58 -0.89 -14.82 -0.35
C ARG A 58 -0.22 -15.16 -1.67
#